data_AF-A0A8H7Z4Y5-F1
#
_entry.id   AF-A0A8H7Z4Y5-F1
#
_cell.length_a   1.000
_cell.length_b   1.000
_cell.length_c   1.000
_cell.angle_alpha   90.00
_cell.angle_beta   90.00
_cell.angle_gamma   90.00
#
_symmetry.space_group_name_H-M   'P 1'
#
loop_
_entity.id
_entity.type
_entity.pdbx_description
1 polymer ?
#
loop_
_entity_poly.entity_id
_entity_poly.type
_entity_poly.pdbx_seq_one_letter_code
_entity_poly.pdbx_strand_id
1 'polypeptide(L)'
;MLLRSWTSILGGFLLYYVNPIYTHDGHDYSDREKSSIDRREELLKKWDQEWSFSGVSTFAHLKHVKCLLEPDEHYDIAILGAPFDTSVSFRPGARFGPRAIRAASARQLPANSYNTRAAINPYLNWARILDCGGIPIMLFDNGVAERQMYEAFLELGTREAPNPIPGAFRTESPRLSHWAVITASPYRLFVPCTRSTENRSPCCTSMRRPVLGVLDI
;
A
#
# COMPACT_ATOMS: atom_id res chain seq x y z
N MET A 1 -38.63 23.19 -86.53
CA MET A 1 -37.48 24.10 -86.39
C MET A 1 -36.44 23.33 -85.57
N LEU A 2 -35.57 22.49 -86.16
CA LEU A 2 -34.31 22.83 -86.85
C LEU A 2 -33.45 23.78 -86.00
N LEU A 3 -32.19 23.53 -85.58
CA LEU A 3 -31.15 22.50 -85.76
C LEU A 3 -29.98 22.88 -84.80
N ARG A 4 -28.99 21.98 -84.67
CA ARG A 4 -27.54 22.18 -84.35
C ARG A 4 -27.09 21.78 -82.93
N SER A 5 -25.99 21.05 -82.72
CA SER A 5 -25.06 20.34 -83.61
C SER A 5 -24.12 19.49 -82.75
N TRP A 6 -23.81 18.27 -83.19
CA TRP A 6 -22.68 17.46 -82.74
C TRP A 6 -21.38 17.89 -83.43
N THR A 7 -20.22 17.73 -82.75
CA THR A 7 -18.85 17.34 -83.23
C THR A 7 -17.87 17.50 -82.06
N SER A 8 -17.21 16.48 -81.51
CA SER A 8 -16.06 15.68 -82.02
C SER A 8 -14.65 16.28 -81.75
N ILE A 9 -13.90 15.59 -80.87
CA ILE A 9 -12.54 15.03 -81.10
C ILE A 9 -11.26 15.91 -80.89
N LEU A 10 -10.31 15.28 -80.16
CA LEU A 10 -8.83 15.41 -80.11
C LEU A 10 -8.16 16.51 -79.25
N GLY A 11 -7.36 16.06 -78.28
CA GLY A 11 -6.33 16.85 -77.61
C GLY A 11 -5.73 16.11 -76.42
N GLY A 12 -4.92 15.08 -76.69
CA GLY A 12 -4.22 14.33 -75.65
C GLY A 12 -3.24 15.19 -74.86
N PHE A 13 -3.16 14.94 -73.55
CA PHE A 13 -1.99 15.29 -72.76
C PHE A 13 -1.76 14.18 -71.73
N LEU A 14 -0.89 13.26 -72.10
CA LEU A 14 -0.41 12.17 -71.28
C LEU A 14 0.85 12.66 -70.58
N LEU A 15 0.76 13.06 -69.31
CA LEU A 15 1.91 13.13 -68.40
C LEU A 15 1.46 12.91 -66.95
N TYR A 16 1.75 11.71 -66.45
CA TYR A 16 2.31 11.42 -65.13
C TYR A 16 2.16 12.51 -64.05
N TYR A 17 1.39 12.28 -62.99
CA TYR A 17 1.75 12.73 -61.64
C TYR A 17 1.04 11.86 -60.59
N VAL A 18 1.85 11.08 -59.86
CA VAL A 18 1.73 10.61 -58.46
C VAL A 18 0.36 10.14 -57.94
N ASN A 19 0.28 8.84 -57.65
CA ASN A 19 -0.57 8.34 -56.57
C ASN A 19 -0.18 9.07 -55.27
N PRO A 20 -1.12 9.63 -54.50
CA PRO A 20 -0.83 9.91 -53.10
C PRO A 20 -0.66 8.56 -52.42
N ILE A 21 0.57 8.27 -52.02
CA ILE A 21 0.85 7.27 -51.00
C ILE A 21 0.06 7.73 -49.77
N TYR A 22 -0.97 7.00 -49.40
CA TYR A 22 -1.55 7.13 -48.07
C TYR A 22 -0.45 6.76 -47.08
N THR A 23 0.19 7.79 -46.53
CA THR A 23 0.90 7.70 -45.27
C THR A 23 -0.07 7.09 -44.28
N HIS A 24 0.21 5.89 -43.78
CA HIS A 24 -0.43 5.39 -42.57
C HIS A 24 0.02 6.33 -41.45
N ASP A 25 -0.83 7.32 -41.17
CA ASP A 25 -0.71 8.21 -40.03
C ASP A 25 -0.60 7.37 -38.77
N GLY A 26 0.38 7.73 -37.93
CA GLY A 26 0.76 6.99 -36.75
C GLY A 26 -0.46 6.74 -35.87
N HIS A 27 -0.70 5.46 -35.56
CA HIS A 27 -1.78 5.07 -34.65
C HIS A 27 -1.57 5.74 -33.29
N ASP A 28 -2.49 6.66 -33.05
CA ASP A 28 -2.87 7.30 -31.81
C ASP A 28 -2.81 6.33 -30.63
N TYR A 29 -1.79 6.50 -29.79
CA TYR A 29 -1.64 5.73 -28.55
C TYR A 29 -2.58 6.24 -27.45
N SER A 30 -3.14 7.45 -27.60
CA SER A 30 -3.88 8.13 -26.54
C SER A 30 -5.35 7.67 -26.42
N ASP A 31 -5.98 7.31 -27.53
CA ASP A 31 -7.38 6.84 -27.54
C ASP A 31 -7.55 5.44 -26.93
N ARG A 32 -6.53 4.58 -27.04
CA ARG A 32 -6.57 3.22 -26.46
C ARG A 32 -6.47 3.24 -24.94
N GLU A 33 -5.67 4.15 -24.38
CA GLU A 33 -5.50 4.28 -22.93
C GLU A 33 -6.75 4.87 -22.25
N LYS A 34 -7.39 5.87 -22.86
CA LYS A 34 -8.66 6.45 -22.39
C LYS A 34 -9.77 5.41 -22.28
N SER A 35 -9.92 4.56 -23.31
CA SER A 35 -10.89 3.46 -23.30
C SER A 35 -10.66 2.46 -22.16
N SER A 36 -9.39 2.26 -21.77
CA SER A 36 -9.01 1.32 -20.71
C SER A 36 -9.30 1.86 -19.31
N ILE A 37 -9.16 3.18 -19.11
CA ILE A 37 -9.48 3.86 -17.84
C ILE A 37 -10.98 3.89 -17.63
N ASP A 38 -11.76 4.31 -18.64
CA ASP A 38 -13.22 4.32 -18.60
C ASP A 38 -13.77 2.90 -18.33
N ARG A 39 -13.19 1.89 -18.99
CA ARG A 39 -13.56 0.49 -18.75
C ARG A 39 -13.24 0.04 -17.33
N ARG A 40 -12.12 0.45 -16.77
CA ARG A 40 -11.74 0.14 -15.39
C ARG A 40 -12.72 0.77 -14.40
N GLU A 41 -13.12 2.02 -14.62
CA GLU A 41 -14.11 2.71 -13.78
C GLU A 41 -15.47 2.02 -13.82
N GLU A 42 -15.94 1.58 -14.99
CA GLU A 42 -17.16 0.77 -15.11
C GLU A 42 -17.09 -0.53 -14.32
N LEU A 43 -15.93 -1.21 -14.38
CA LEU A 43 -15.71 -2.48 -13.67
C LEU A 43 -15.66 -2.26 -12.17
N LEU A 44 -14.99 -1.22 -11.70
CA LEU A 44 -14.98 -0.83 -10.28
C LEU A 44 -16.41 -0.55 -9.81
N LYS A 45 -17.17 0.24 -10.54
CA LYS A 45 -18.57 0.52 -10.17
C LYS A 45 -19.44 -0.74 -10.06
N LYS A 46 -19.16 -1.79 -10.84
CA LYS A 46 -19.92 -3.05 -10.84
C LYS A 46 -19.47 -4.04 -9.77
N TRP A 47 -18.17 -4.10 -9.48
CA TRP A 47 -17.57 -5.22 -8.74
C TRP A 47 -16.76 -4.83 -7.50
N ASP A 48 -16.52 -3.54 -7.26
CA ASP A 48 -15.71 -3.04 -6.13
C ASP A 48 -16.44 -3.10 -4.78
N GLN A 49 -17.70 -3.54 -4.77
CA GLN A 49 -18.45 -3.71 -3.52
C GLN A 49 -17.94 -4.93 -2.76
N GLU A 50 -17.18 -4.68 -1.69
CA GLU A 50 -16.68 -5.70 -0.78
C GLU A 50 -17.54 -5.76 0.48
N TRP A 51 -18.05 -6.96 0.80
CA TRP A 51 -18.70 -7.25 2.07
C TRP A 51 -17.68 -7.65 3.12
N SER A 52 -18.01 -7.48 4.40
CA SER A 52 -17.12 -7.78 5.53
C SER A 52 -16.56 -9.22 5.56
N PHE A 53 -17.26 -10.18 4.95
CA PHE A 53 -16.88 -11.60 4.89
C PHE A 53 -16.31 -12.03 3.54
N SER A 54 -16.40 -11.16 2.52
CA SER A 54 -15.81 -11.39 1.20
C SER A 54 -14.49 -10.64 1.10
N GLY A 55 -13.65 -11.00 0.13
CA GLY A 55 -12.46 -10.21 -0.16
C GLY A 55 -11.14 -10.82 0.24
N VAL A 56 -10.08 -10.03 0.03
CA VAL A 56 -8.73 -10.39 0.46
C VAL A 56 -8.62 -10.15 1.97
N SER A 57 -8.19 -11.16 2.72
CA SER A 57 -8.06 -11.07 4.18
C SER A 57 -6.84 -10.24 4.60
N THR A 58 -6.96 -8.92 4.46
CA THR A 58 -6.04 -7.92 5.01
C THR A 58 -6.55 -7.43 6.36
N PHE A 59 -5.73 -6.67 7.08
CA PHE A 59 -6.21 -6.04 8.31
C PHE A 59 -7.31 -5.02 7.99
N ALA A 60 -8.52 -5.20 8.54
CA ALA A 60 -9.66 -4.30 8.40
C ALA A 60 -10.00 -3.88 6.96
N HIS A 61 -9.77 -4.77 5.97
CA HIS A 61 -9.95 -4.49 4.53
C HIS A 61 -9.12 -3.27 4.03
N LEU A 62 -8.00 -2.98 4.69
CA LEU A 62 -7.09 -1.91 4.27
C LEU A 62 -6.33 -2.32 3.00
N LYS A 63 -5.87 -1.30 2.26
CA LYS A 63 -4.98 -1.46 1.11
C LYS A 63 -3.73 -2.23 1.56
N HIS A 64 -3.54 -3.41 0.97
CA HIS A 64 -2.33 -4.20 1.19
C HIS A 64 -1.22 -3.69 0.28
N VAL A 65 -0.07 -3.39 0.89
CA VAL A 65 1.14 -2.92 0.21
C VAL A 65 2.32 -3.66 0.83
N LYS A 66 3.31 -4.08 0.03
CA LYS A 66 4.52 -4.66 0.60
C LYS A 66 5.51 -3.55 0.94
N CYS A 67 5.28 -2.86 2.06
CA CYS A 67 6.05 -1.68 2.45
C CYS A 67 7.57 -1.92 2.43
N LEU A 68 8.05 -3.10 2.85
CA LEU A 68 9.49 -3.43 2.82
C LEU A 68 10.10 -3.50 1.40
N LEU A 69 9.29 -3.65 0.36
CA LEU A 69 9.72 -3.69 -1.03
C LEU A 69 9.46 -2.36 -1.77
N GLU A 70 8.49 -1.58 -1.29
CA GLU A 70 8.05 -0.33 -1.90
C GLU A 70 8.47 0.84 -1.00
N PRO A 71 9.64 1.47 -1.25
CA PRO A 71 10.15 2.57 -0.42
C PRO A 71 9.33 3.85 -0.58
N ASP A 72 8.70 4.06 -1.74
CA ASP A 72 7.95 5.28 -2.07
C ASP A 72 6.56 5.34 -1.41
N GLU A 73 6.08 4.22 -0.86
CA GLU A 73 4.81 4.15 -0.14
C GLU A 73 5.00 4.65 1.29
N HIS A 74 4.61 5.91 1.51
CA HIS A 74 4.55 6.50 2.84
C HIS A 74 3.39 5.90 3.67
N TYR A 75 3.30 6.22 4.95
CA TYR A 75 2.15 5.90 5.80
C TYR A 75 2.27 6.68 7.10
N ASP A 76 1.16 6.88 7.80
CA ASP A 76 1.20 7.37 9.19
C ASP A 76 1.19 6.18 10.16
N ILE A 77 0.43 5.15 9.81
CA ILE A 77 0.32 3.91 10.58
C ILE A 77 0.55 2.70 9.67
N ALA A 78 1.55 1.88 10.00
CA ALA A 78 1.84 0.64 9.28
C ALA A 78 1.49 -0.56 10.15
N ILE A 79 0.66 -1.46 9.61
CA ILE A 79 0.32 -2.72 10.27
C ILE A 79 1.22 -3.82 9.72
N LEU A 80 1.98 -4.45 10.61
CA LEU A 80 2.99 -5.43 10.22
C LEU A 80 2.83 -6.71 11.04
N GLY A 81 2.84 -7.85 10.34
CA GLY A 81 2.85 -9.17 10.95
C GLY A 81 4.27 -9.68 11.14
N ALA A 82 4.58 -10.20 12.33
CA ALA A 82 5.84 -10.87 12.58
C ALA A 82 5.58 -12.32 13.03
N PRO A 83 5.49 -13.27 12.08
CA PRO A 83 5.18 -14.66 12.37
C PRO A 83 6.38 -15.40 12.97
N PHE A 84 6.59 -15.27 14.28
CA PHE A 84 7.71 -15.86 14.99
C PHE A 84 7.24 -16.52 16.29
N ASP A 85 7.70 -17.74 16.57
CA ASP A 85 7.33 -18.49 17.79
C ASP A 85 8.39 -19.51 18.22
N THR A 86 9.59 -19.47 17.64
CA THR A 86 10.66 -20.45 17.87
C THR A 86 11.44 -20.19 19.17
N SER A 87 11.18 -19.05 19.82
CA SER A 87 11.76 -18.69 21.13
C SER A 87 10.82 -18.94 22.31
N VAL A 88 9.68 -19.61 22.11
CA VAL A 88 8.76 -19.94 23.21
C VAL A 88 9.23 -21.20 23.95
N SER A 89 9.04 -21.22 25.27
CA SER A 89 9.44 -22.35 26.12
C SER A 89 8.37 -23.43 26.26
N PHE A 90 7.10 -23.12 26.02
CA PHE A 90 5.98 -24.01 26.32
C PHE A 90 5.11 -24.36 25.10
N ARG A 91 4.25 -23.44 24.65
CA ARG A 91 3.28 -23.71 23.57
C ARG A 91 3.61 -22.89 22.31
N PRO A 92 4.13 -23.52 21.23
CA PRO A 92 4.26 -22.88 19.92
C PRO A 92 2.89 -22.72 19.25
N GLY A 93 2.82 -21.89 18.20
CA GLY A 93 1.59 -21.58 17.47
C GLY A 93 1.38 -20.09 17.20
N ALA A 94 2.10 -19.23 17.93
CA ALA A 94 2.09 -17.78 17.79
C ALA A 94 2.40 -17.29 16.34
N ARG A 95 3.13 -18.08 15.54
CA ARG A 95 3.42 -17.77 14.13
C ARG A 95 2.15 -17.61 13.28
N PHE A 96 1.02 -18.23 13.68
CA PHE A 96 -0.26 -18.13 12.97
C PHE A 96 -1.09 -16.92 13.41
N GLY A 97 -0.69 -16.24 14.50
CA GLY A 97 -1.39 -15.10 15.07
C GLY A 97 -1.65 -13.95 14.06
N PRO A 98 -0.64 -13.47 13.32
CA PRO A 98 -0.83 -12.37 12.36
C PRO A 98 -1.89 -12.68 11.28
N ARG A 99 -2.00 -13.95 10.87
CA ARG A 99 -3.03 -14.37 9.92
C ARG A 99 -4.41 -14.43 10.59
N ALA A 100 -4.48 -14.95 11.81
CA ALA A 100 -5.72 -15.00 12.57
C ALA A 100 -6.27 -13.61 12.91
N ILE A 101 -5.41 -12.64 13.27
CA ILE A 101 -5.80 -11.26 13.53
C ILE A 101 -6.39 -10.60 12.29
N ARG A 102 -5.78 -10.78 11.11
CA ARG A 102 -6.36 -10.27 9.85
C ARG A 102 -7.75 -10.82 9.60
N ALA A 103 -7.93 -12.14 9.73
CA ALA A 103 -9.23 -12.78 9.59
C ALA A 103 -10.25 -12.27 10.62
N ALA A 104 -9.85 -12.10 11.89
CA ALA A 104 -10.72 -11.58 12.95
C ALA A 104 -11.08 -10.09 12.76
N SER A 105 -10.17 -9.32 12.14
CA SER A 105 -10.36 -7.89 11.87
C SER A 105 -11.34 -7.59 10.74
N ALA A 106 -11.80 -8.61 9.99
CA ALA A 106 -12.69 -8.47 8.84
C ALA A 106 -14.03 -7.79 9.16
N ARG A 107 -14.44 -7.75 10.44
CA ARG A 107 -15.64 -7.01 10.88
C ARG A 107 -15.43 -5.48 10.91
N GLN A 108 -14.18 -5.02 11.00
CA GLN A 108 -13.84 -3.59 10.98
C GLN A 108 -13.87 -3.12 9.53
N LEU A 109 -14.75 -2.17 9.21
CA LEU A 109 -14.74 -1.42 7.96
C LEU A 109 -14.67 0.07 8.25
N PRO A 110 -14.09 0.90 7.36
CA PRO A 110 -14.06 2.34 7.54
C PRO A 110 -15.45 2.94 7.82
N ALA A 111 -16.50 2.40 7.21
CA ALA A 111 -17.88 2.87 7.39
C ALA A 111 -18.47 2.62 8.79
N ASN A 112 -18.02 1.60 9.53
CA ASN A 112 -18.62 1.18 10.81
C ASN A 112 -17.64 1.17 11.99
N SER A 113 -16.45 1.76 11.83
CA SER A 113 -15.37 1.73 12.82
C SER A 113 -15.25 3.02 13.65
N TYR A 114 -16.38 3.62 14.01
CA TYR A 114 -16.40 4.80 14.88
C TYR A 114 -16.21 4.40 16.34
N ASN A 115 -15.22 4.99 17.02
CA ASN A 115 -15.02 4.79 18.44
C ASN A 115 -15.79 5.85 19.24
N THR A 116 -16.84 5.43 19.94
CA THR A 116 -17.70 6.33 20.74
C THR A 116 -16.96 6.96 21.93
N ARG A 117 -15.97 6.29 22.52
CA ARG A 117 -15.21 6.82 23.67
C ARG A 117 -14.24 7.93 23.24
N ALA A 118 -13.57 7.74 22.12
CA ALA A 118 -12.63 8.72 21.57
C ALA A 118 -13.30 9.74 20.63
N ALA A 119 -14.58 9.54 20.31
CA ALA A 119 -15.35 10.32 19.33
C ALA A 119 -14.66 10.46 17.95
N ILE A 120 -13.88 9.44 17.55
CA ILE A 120 -13.05 9.46 16.36
C ILE A 120 -13.21 8.15 15.59
N ASN A 121 -13.26 8.24 14.26
CA ASN A 121 -13.03 7.11 13.37
C ASN A 121 -11.56 7.12 12.93
N PRO A 122 -10.72 6.15 13.35
CA PRO A 122 -9.30 6.16 13.05
C PRO A 122 -9.00 6.02 11.55
N TYR A 123 -9.89 5.38 10.77
CA TYR A 123 -9.68 5.10 9.34
C TYR A 123 -10.07 6.27 8.42
N LEU A 124 -10.93 7.18 8.89
CA LEU A 124 -11.45 8.30 8.09
C LEU A 124 -11.00 9.68 8.60
N ASN A 125 -10.18 9.73 9.66
CA ASN A 125 -9.79 11.00 10.28
C ASN A 125 -8.58 11.63 9.56
N TRP A 126 -7.38 11.47 10.12
CA TRP A 126 -6.16 12.13 9.61
C TRP A 126 -5.07 11.12 9.20
N ALA A 127 -5.14 9.89 9.71
CA ALA A 127 -4.05 8.93 9.58
C ALA A 127 -4.20 8.06 8.33
N ARG A 128 -3.16 7.98 7.51
CA ARG A 128 -3.04 6.98 6.45
C ARG A 128 -2.56 5.66 7.04
N ILE A 129 -3.47 4.69 7.10
CA ILE A 129 -3.22 3.35 7.65
C ILE A 129 -3.06 2.35 6.51
N LEU A 130 -1.98 1.57 6.50
CA LEU A 130 -1.72 0.52 5.51
C LEU A 130 -1.48 -0.85 6.18
N ASP A 131 -1.86 -1.93 5.49
CA ASP A 131 -1.41 -3.29 5.84
C ASP A 131 -0.13 -3.62 5.06
N CYS A 132 1.00 -3.53 5.75
CA CYS A 132 2.33 -3.75 5.21
C CYS A 132 2.70 -5.24 5.04
N GLY A 133 1.77 -6.15 5.34
CA GLY A 133 2.01 -7.59 5.24
C GLY A 133 2.83 -8.16 6.38
N GLY A 134 3.73 -9.08 6.07
CA GLY A 134 4.53 -9.80 7.06
C GLY A 134 6.02 -9.70 6.79
N ILE A 135 6.81 -9.69 7.87
CA ILE A 135 8.26 -9.81 7.78
C ILE A 135 8.60 -11.27 7.38
N PRO A 136 9.47 -11.49 6.40
CA PRO A 136 9.98 -12.82 6.10
C PRO A 136 10.98 -13.25 7.18
N ILE A 137 10.53 -14.03 8.16
CA ILE A 137 11.33 -14.46 9.29
C ILE A 137 11.81 -15.90 9.10
N MET A 138 13.10 -16.15 9.31
CA MET A 138 13.68 -17.49 9.30
C MET A 138 13.21 -18.31 10.51
N LEU A 139 12.78 -19.55 10.26
CA LEU A 139 12.20 -20.44 11.28
C LEU A 139 13.24 -21.29 12.03
N PHE A 140 14.46 -21.41 11.51
CA PHE A 140 15.46 -22.35 12.01
C PHE A 140 16.53 -21.71 12.88
N ASP A 141 16.72 -20.40 12.78
CA ASP A 141 17.73 -19.66 13.54
C ASP A 141 17.10 -18.40 14.15
N ASN A 142 17.05 -18.39 15.49
CA ASN A 142 16.51 -17.28 16.26
C ASN A 142 17.35 -16.00 16.14
N GLY A 143 18.67 -16.11 15.98
CA GLY A 143 19.56 -14.95 15.84
C GLY A 143 19.39 -14.26 14.49
N VAL A 144 19.24 -15.03 13.41
CA VAL A 144 18.92 -14.48 12.09
C VAL A 144 17.51 -13.89 12.08
N ALA A 145 16.53 -14.58 12.67
CA ALA A 145 15.18 -14.07 12.81
C ALA A 145 15.12 -12.72 13.54
N GLU A 146 15.84 -12.60 14.66
CA GLU A 146 15.94 -11.34 15.42
C GLU A 146 16.53 -10.21 14.57
N ARG A 147 17.59 -10.49 13.81
CA ARG A 147 18.22 -9.52 12.92
C ARG A 147 17.29 -9.07 11.80
N GLN A 148 16.60 -9.99 11.14
CA GLN A 148 15.63 -9.68 10.07
C GLN A 148 14.50 -8.79 10.58
N MET A 149 13.97 -9.09 11.77
CA MET A 149 12.95 -8.25 12.40
C MET A 149 13.51 -6.86 12.72
N TYR A 150 14.71 -6.79 13.28
CA TYR A 150 15.37 -5.52 13.61
C TYR A 150 15.59 -4.64 12.36
N GLU A 151 16.12 -5.20 11.28
CA GLU A 151 16.34 -4.51 10.01
C GLU A 151 15.03 -4.02 9.40
N ALA A 152 13.99 -4.87 9.40
CA ALA A 152 12.66 -4.47 8.92
C ALA A 152 12.08 -3.31 9.72
N PHE A 153 12.23 -3.31 11.06
CA PHE A 153 11.77 -2.20 11.90
C PHE A 153 12.58 -0.93 11.69
N LEU A 154 13.89 -1.06 11.48
CA LEU A 154 14.71 0.09 11.14
C LEU A 154 14.26 0.71 9.83
N GLU A 155 14.10 -0.10 8.78
CA GLU A 155 13.71 0.35 7.46
C GLU A 155 12.32 1.01 7.44
N LEU A 156 11.34 0.44 8.16
CA LEU A 156 10.00 1.02 8.23
C LEU A 156 9.93 2.24 9.16
N GLY A 157 10.78 2.29 10.18
CA GLY A 157 10.83 3.40 11.13
C GLY A 157 11.61 4.61 10.62
N THR A 158 12.47 4.49 9.60
CA THR A 158 13.23 5.62 9.02
C THR A 158 12.42 6.46 8.03
N ARG A 159 11.29 5.95 7.54
CA ARG A 159 10.48 6.65 6.53
C ARG A 159 9.89 7.93 7.09
N GLU A 160 9.42 8.82 6.22
CA GLU A 160 8.73 10.06 6.60
C GLU A 160 7.20 9.90 6.55
N ALA A 161 6.49 10.54 7.48
CA ALA A 161 5.04 10.40 7.66
C ALA A 161 4.34 11.50 6.86
N PRO A 162 3.30 11.18 6.07
CA PRO A 162 2.54 12.19 5.34
C PRO A 162 1.92 13.27 6.25
N ASN A 163 1.38 12.87 7.40
CA ASN A 163 0.67 13.75 8.32
C ASN A 163 1.34 13.75 9.71
N PRO A 164 2.39 14.56 9.91
CA PRO A 164 3.04 14.66 11.20
C PRO A 164 2.11 15.31 12.23
N ILE A 165 1.99 14.71 13.42
CA ILE A 165 1.14 15.22 14.51
C ILE A 165 1.64 16.62 14.93
N PRO A 166 0.78 17.67 14.89
CA PRO A 166 1.16 19.02 15.32
C PRO A 166 1.56 19.01 16.81
N GLY A 167 2.80 19.42 17.11
CA GLY A 167 3.36 19.40 18.48
C GLY A 167 4.42 18.32 18.73
N ALA A 168 4.67 17.42 17.78
CA ALA A 168 5.93 16.68 17.71
C ALA A 168 7.06 17.65 17.29
N PHE A 169 7.49 18.49 18.24
CA PHE A 169 8.49 19.54 18.06
C PHE A 169 9.77 18.94 17.45
N ARG A 170 10.26 19.56 16.38
CA ARG A 170 11.58 19.30 15.77
C ARG A 170 12.68 19.67 16.77
N THR A 171 12.94 18.80 17.74
CA THR A 171 14.28 18.70 18.34
C THR A 171 15.10 17.80 17.44
N GLU A 172 16.40 18.05 17.33
CA GLU A 172 17.40 17.51 16.37
C GLU A 172 17.63 15.96 16.40
N SER A 173 16.61 15.19 16.76
CA SER A 173 16.60 13.73 16.70
C SER A 173 15.29 13.28 16.04
N PRO A 174 15.32 12.31 15.11
CA PRO A 174 14.14 11.81 14.43
C PRO A 174 13.26 11.08 15.45
N ARG A 175 12.34 11.82 16.09
CA ARG A 175 11.25 11.22 16.82
C ARG A 175 10.43 10.42 15.81
N LEU A 176 10.03 9.21 16.19
CA LEU A 176 9.10 8.39 15.42
C LEU A 176 7.86 9.24 15.10
N SER A 177 7.74 9.70 13.85
CA SER A 177 6.53 10.35 13.35
C SER A 177 5.48 9.32 12.92
N HIS A 178 5.80 8.04 13.03
CA HIS A 178 5.02 6.89 12.57
C HIS A 178 4.63 5.99 13.73
N TRP A 179 3.46 5.39 13.58
CA TRP A 179 3.00 4.33 14.46
C TRP A 179 3.05 3.01 13.69
N ALA A 180 4.02 2.15 13.99
CA ALA A 180 3.92 0.76 13.54
C ALA A 180 3.09 -0.04 14.56
N VAL A 181 2.04 -0.71 14.10
CA VAL A 181 1.26 -1.65 14.90
C VAL A 181 1.69 -3.04 14.53
N ILE A 182 2.28 -3.74 15.48
CA ILE A 182 2.83 -5.07 15.27
C ILE A 182 1.82 -6.09 15.77
N THR A 183 1.41 -6.99 14.89
CA THR A 183 0.77 -8.24 15.31
C THR A 183 1.87 -9.28 15.43
N ALA A 184 2.28 -9.59 16.67
CA ALA A 184 3.29 -10.59 16.97
C ALA A 184 2.86 -11.35 18.24
N SER A 185 3.56 -12.43 18.60
CA SER A 185 3.08 -13.31 19.68
C SER A 185 4.17 -14.14 20.38
N PRO A 186 5.44 -13.73 20.40
CA PRO A 186 6.01 -13.68 21.76
C PRO A 186 6.75 -12.40 22.14
N TYR A 187 6.80 -12.13 23.46
CA TYR A 187 7.53 -11.04 24.13
C TYR A 187 8.98 -10.83 23.66
N ARG A 188 9.64 -11.87 23.12
CA ARG A 188 11.00 -11.77 22.55
C ARG A 188 11.06 -10.78 21.38
N LEU A 189 9.97 -10.56 20.65
CA LEU A 189 9.89 -9.52 19.61
C LEU A 189 9.93 -8.10 20.14
N PHE A 190 9.59 -7.90 21.41
CA PHE A 190 9.64 -6.59 22.02
C PHE A 190 11.08 -6.06 22.04
N VAL A 191 12.08 -6.93 22.21
CA VAL A 191 13.50 -6.54 22.31
C VAL A 191 14.07 -5.93 21.03
N PRO A 192 14.04 -6.58 19.84
CA PRO A 192 14.54 -5.94 18.62
C PRO A 192 13.73 -4.68 18.30
N CYS A 193 12.46 -4.66 18.70
CA CYS A 193 11.60 -3.51 18.48
C CYS A 193 11.98 -2.31 19.34
N THR A 194 12.12 -2.50 20.66
CA THR A 194 12.57 -1.44 21.57
C THR A 194 13.99 -1.02 21.25
N ARG A 195 14.88 -1.97 20.94
CA ARG A 195 16.26 -1.68 20.57
C ARG A 195 16.36 -0.84 19.30
N SER A 196 15.49 -1.08 18.31
CA SER A 196 15.40 -0.26 17.10
C SER A 196 14.99 1.18 17.44
N THR A 197 14.06 1.35 18.38
CA THR A 197 13.64 2.68 18.84
C THR A 197 14.68 3.38 19.74
N GLU A 198 15.36 2.64 20.61
CA GLU A 198 16.30 3.15 21.61
C GLU A 198 17.63 3.57 20.98
N ASN A 199 18.11 2.83 19.98
CA ASN A 199 19.35 3.16 19.27
C ASN A 199 19.23 4.43 18.39
N ARG A 200 18.05 5.08 18.34
CA ARG A 200 17.82 6.35 17.65
C ARG A 200 17.88 7.58 18.55
N SER A 201 17.98 7.46 19.89
CA SER A 201 18.36 8.59 20.76
C SER A 201 18.73 8.17 22.20
N PRO A 202 19.72 8.83 22.86
CA PRO A 202 19.95 8.69 24.31
C PRO A 202 18.82 9.29 25.18
N CYS A 203 17.73 9.77 24.58
CA CYS A 203 16.61 10.44 25.25
C CYS A 203 15.33 9.58 25.32
N CYS A 204 15.31 8.39 24.68
CA CYS A 204 14.18 7.46 24.75
C CYS A 204 13.89 6.97 26.18
N THR A 205 14.85 7.08 27.12
CA THR A 205 14.67 6.77 28.54
C THR A 205 13.73 7.75 29.28
N SER A 206 13.42 8.92 28.69
CA SER A 206 12.49 9.91 29.26
C SER A 206 11.05 9.79 28.72
N MET A 207 10.85 9.03 27.64
CA MET A 207 9.54 8.88 27.02
C MET A 207 8.74 7.80 27.78
N ARG A 208 7.86 8.23 28.69
CA ARG A 208 6.78 7.35 29.18
C ARG A 208 5.91 6.96 27.97
N ARG A 209 6.16 5.76 27.46
CA ARG A 209 5.47 5.02 26.37
C ARG A 209 6.18 5.12 25.00
N PRO A 210 6.84 4.04 24.51
CA PRO A 210 7.09 3.90 23.09
C PRO A 210 5.74 3.85 22.36
N VAL A 211 5.64 4.62 21.28
CA VAL A 211 4.41 4.92 20.55
C VAL A 211 4.13 3.81 19.51
N LEU A 212 4.32 2.57 19.96
CA LEU A 212 4.30 1.37 19.16
C LEU A 212 3.38 0.36 19.84
N GLY A 213 2.27 0.03 19.18
CA GLY A 213 1.29 -0.90 19.70
C GLY A 213 1.63 -2.32 19.27
N VAL A 214 1.84 -3.23 20.22
CA VAL A 214 1.84 -4.67 19.95
C VAL A 214 0.45 -5.20 20.25
N LEU A 215 -0.19 -5.82 19.26
CA LEU A 215 -1.40 -6.62 19.46
C LEU A 215 -0.99 -8.09 19.64
N ASP A 216 -1.12 -8.58 20.87
CA ASP A 216 -0.98 -9.99 21.22
C ASP A 216 -2.39 -10.65 21.29
N ILE A 217 -2.48 -11.93 20.92
CA ILE A 217 -3.68 -12.79 21.08
C ILE A 217 -3.53 -13.65 22.32
#